data_AF-A0A354GW78-F1
#
_entry.id   AF-A0A354GW78-F1
#
_cell.length_a   1.000
_cell.length_b   1.000
_cell.length_c   1.000
_cell.angle_alpha   90.00
_cell.angle_beta   90.00
_cell.angle_gamma   90.00
#
_symmetry.space_group_name_H-M   'P 1'
#
loop_
_entity.id
_entity.type
_entity.pdbx_description
1 polymer ?
#
loop_
_entity_poly.entity_id
_entity_poly.type
_entity_poly.pdbx_seq_one_letter_code
_entity_poly.pdbx_strand_id
1 'polypeptide(L)'
;MSQLRRGAPVAPPGHPGQARECCMYITRKPQAMSWTWKALLGSALAPLLLVAGCETHTGTGLLAGGALGALAGGAIGAATGHAGTGALIGAAAGGTLGGVAGASADHHEYRQAVRADAQRRAMGLQDVVGLTKSGMSDQIIINQINTSGTAFHLSGAEVQWLHDNGVRDGVIEAMQATANRPPPVVYVREQPEVVYVEPPPPIGVGIVFHGRR
;
A
#
# COMPACT_ATOMS: atom_id res chain seq x y z
N MET A 1 19.18 -82.97 28.18
CA MET A 1 18.01 -82.88 29.07
C MET A 1 16.89 -82.16 28.32
N SER A 2 15.69 -82.75 28.39
CA SER A 2 14.36 -82.15 28.12
C SER A 2 14.18 -81.41 26.78
N GLN A 3 13.65 -82.05 25.72
CA GLN A 3 12.20 -82.33 25.53
C GLN A 3 11.38 -81.02 25.50
N LEU A 4 10.47 -80.74 24.56
CA LEU A 4 9.39 -81.57 24.05
C LEU A 4 8.70 -80.82 22.88
N ARG A 5 8.41 -81.57 21.80
CA ARG A 5 7.18 -81.59 20.98
C ARG A 5 6.69 -80.29 20.30
N ARG A 6 6.59 -80.25 18.96
CA ARG A 6 5.66 -80.95 18.02
C ARG A 6 4.23 -80.40 18.02
N GLY A 7 3.75 -80.08 16.82
CA GLY A 7 2.33 -80.11 16.40
C GLY A 7 1.75 -78.72 16.13
N ALA A 8 1.69 -78.20 14.89
CA ALA A 8 0.77 -78.55 13.79
C ALA A 8 -0.65 -77.92 13.96
N PRO A 9 -1.55 -77.93 12.96
CA PRO A 9 -1.95 -76.73 12.21
C PRO A 9 -3.49 -76.50 12.21
N VAL A 10 -3.97 -75.60 11.32
CA VAL A 10 -5.33 -75.52 10.72
C VAL A 10 -6.39 -74.61 11.39
N ALA A 11 -7.02 -73.81 10.53
CA ALA A 11 -8.13 -72.85 10.71
C ALA A 11 -9.48 -73.53 11.13
N PRO A 12 -10.63 -72.83 11.33
CA PRO A 12 -11.47 -72.35 10.21
C PRO A 12 -12.44 -71.16 10.61
N PRO A 13 -13.67 -70.94 10.04
CA PRO A 13 -14.08 -69.65 9.45
C PRO A 13 -15.47 -69.09 9.95
N GLY A 14 -15.94 -67.96 9.37
CA GLY A 14 -17.36 -67.50 9.36
C GLY A 14 -17.87 -66.90 10.69
N HIS A 15 -18.73 -65.88 10.79
CA HIS A 15 -19.87 -65.50 9.95
C HIS A 15 -20.36 -64.06 10.28
N PRO A 16 -21.31 -63.52 9.48
CA PRO A 16 -21.67 -62.10 9.41
C PRO A 16 -22.87 -61.72 10.30
N GLY A 17 -23.18 -60.41 10.34
CA GLY A 17 -24.58 -59.96 10.33
C GLY A 17 -25.19 -59.50 11.66
N GLN A 18 -25.30 -58.17 11.76
CA GLN A 18 -26.57 -57.45 11.98
C GLN A 18 -27.10 -57.22 13.41
N ALA A 19 -27.41 -55.93 13.58
CA ALA A 19 -28.51 -55.31 14.33
C ALA A 19 -28.34 -54.96 15.82
N ARG A 20 -28.30 -53.62 16.00
CA ARG A 20 -29.29 -52.83 16.76
C ARG A 20 -29.48 -53.23 18.22
N GLU A 21 -28.87 -52.43 19.11
CA GLU A 21 -29.63 -51.81 20.19
C GLU A 21 -28.99 -50.50 20.62
N CYS A 22 -29.77 -49.43 20.48
CA CYS A 22 -29.56 -48.18 21.18
C CYS A 22 -29.68 -48.46 22.68
N CYS A 23 -28.58 -48.34 23.43
CA CYS A 23 -28.67 -47.98 24.82
C CYS A 23 -27.93 -46.65 25.03
N MET A 24 -28.76 -45.66 25.31
CA MET A 24 -28.42 -44.32 25.76
C MET A 24 -27.51 -44.40 27.00
N TYR A 25 -26.26 -43.95 26.89
CA TYR A 25 -25.54 -43.43 28.06
C TYR A 25 -24.71 -42.21 27.68
N ILE A 26 -25.27 -41.05 28.00
CA ILE A 26 -24.60 -39.76 27.97
C ILE A 26 -23.47 -39.82 29.00
N THR A 27 -22.22 -39.88 28.54
CA THR A 27 -21.07 -39.43 29.33
C THR A 27 -20.43 -38.25 28.64
N ARG A 28 -20.89 -37.04 28.99
CA ARG A 28 -20.10 -35.82 28.78
C ARG A 28 -18.81 -35.97 29.59
N LYS A 29 -17.67 -36.12 28.92
CA LYS A 29 -16.36 -35.88 29.55
C LYS A 29 -15.99 -34.41 29.32
N PRO A 30 -15.94 -33.56 30.36
CA PRO A 30 -15.34 -32.24 30.25
C PRO A 30 -13.82 -32.43 30.31
N GLN A 31 -13.16 -32.50 29.16
CA GLN A 31 -11.70 -32.54 29.06
C GLN A 31 -11.22 -31.11 28.78
N ALA A 32 -10.72 -30.46 29.85
CA ALA A 32 -9.60 -29.51 29.86
C ALA A 32 -9.59 -28.43 28.77
N MET A 33 -10.01 -27.18 28.97
CA MET A 33 -9.63 -26.20 30.00
C MET A 33 -8.12 -26.01 30.26
N SER A 34 -7.30 -26.06 29.21
CA SER A 34 -5.95 -25.45 29.25
C SER A 34 -5.46 -24.86 27.92
N TRP A 35 -6.21 -25.01 26.82
CA TRP A 35 -5.81 -24.59 25.48
C TRP A 35 -6.50 -23.31 24.98
N THR A 36 -7.13 -22.52 25.85
CA THR A 36 -7.76 -21.25 25.45
C THR A 36 -6.89 -20.04 25.81
N TRP A 37 -6.01 -20.15 26.80
CA TRP A 37 -5.20 -19.01 27.25
C TRP A 37 -4.02 -18.69 26.31
N LYS A 38 -3.38 -19.70 25.72
CA LYS A 38 -2.32 -19.50 24.71
C LYS A 38 -2.87 -19.03 23.36
N ALA A 39 -4.08 -19.45 23.01
CA ALA A 39 -4.75 -19.02 21.77
C ALA A 39 -5.19 -17.54 21.85
N LEU A 40 -5.63 -17.08 23.01
CA LEU A 40 -6.01 -15.67 23.23
C LEU A 40 -4.80 -14.72 23.28
N LEU A 41 -3.68 -15.14 23.86
CA LEU A 41 -2.44 -14.33 23.88
C LEU A 41 -1.75 -14.29 22.51
N GLY A 42 -1.81 -15.36 21.71
CA GLY A 42 -1.28 -15.38 20.35
C GLY A 42 -2.15 -14.63 19.33
N SER A 43 -3.48 -14.65 19.50
CA SER A 43 -4.43 -13.98 18.60
C SER A 43 -4.37 -12.46 18.63
N ALA A 44 -3.85 -11.85 19.71
CA ALA A 44 -3.68 -10.40 19.80
C ALA A 44 -2.34 -9.93 19.22
N LEU A 45 -1.31 -10.78 19.21
CA LEU A 45 0.02 -10.45 18.70
C LEU A 45 0.12 -10.61 17.17
N ALA A 46 -0.62 -11.57 16.60
CA ALA A 46 -0.65 -11.82 15.14
C ALA A 46 -1.16 -10.63 14.29
N PRO A 47 -2.25 -9.92 14.63
CA PRO A 47 -2.66 -8.74 13.87
C PRO A 47 -1.68 -7.57 14.03
N LEU A 48 -0.99 -7.49 15.17
CA LEU A 48 -0.02 -6.43 15.43
C LEU A 48 1.28 -6.63 14.63
N LEU A 49 1.70 -7.88 14.40
CA LEU A 49 2.84 -8.20 13.54
C LEU A 49 2.50 -8.09 12.04
N LEU A 50 1.24 -8.35 11.62
CA LEU A 50 0.83 -8.18 10.23
C LEU A 50 0.70 -6.69 9.82
N VAL A 51 0.40 -5.79 10.77
CA VAL A 51 0.28 -4.34 10.51
C VAL A 51 1.65 -3.66 10.33
N ALA A 52 2.73 -4.23 10.88
CA ALA A 52 4.05 -3.62 10.82
C ALA A 52 4.78 -3.77 9.46
N GLY A 53 4.23 -4.51 8.50
CA GLY A 53 4.94 -4.89 7.27
C GLY A 53 4.28 -4.52 5.93
N CYS A 54 3.15 -3.81 5.92
CA CYS A 54 2.45 -3.49 4.67
C CYS A 54 2.70 -2.04 4.26
N GLU A 55 3.74 -1.80 3.45
CA GLU A 55 3.80 -0.60 2.61
C GLU A 55 2.55 -0.63 1.71
N THR A 56 1.52 0.11 2.11
CA THR A 56 0.20 0.03 1.50
C THR A 56 -0.02 1.32 0.74
N HIS A 57 0.21 1.30 -0.57
CA HIS A 57 -0.17 2.41 -1.45
C HIS A 57 -1.67 2.73 -1.32
N THR A 58 -2.09 3.96 -1.60
CA THR A 58 -3.49 4.41 -1.50
C THR A 58 -4.50 3.53 -2.22
N GLY A 59 -4.13 3.03 -3.40
CA GLY A 59 -4.95 2.05 -4.14
C GLY A 59 -5.10 0.73 -3.39
N THR A 60 -4.07 0.31 -2.66
CA THR A 60 -4.04 -0.93 -1.89
C THR A 60 -4.82 -0.82 -0.58
N GLY A 61 -4.98 0.37 0.02
CA GLY A 61 -5.75 0.55 1.26
C GLY A 61 -7.26 0.36 1.07
N LEU A 62 -7.82 0.92 0.00
CA LEU A 62 -9.22 0.71 -0.38
C LEU A 62 -9.45 -0.73 -0.88
N LEU A 63 -8.52 -1.26 -1.68
CA LEU A 63 -8.64 -2.61 -2.24
C LEU A 63 -8.44 -3.70 -1.17
N ALA A 64 -7.45 -3.57 -0.29
CA ALA A 64 -7.18 -4.52 0.78
C ALA A 64 -8.22 -4.41 1.89
N GLY A 65 -8.61 -3.21 2.30
CA GLY A 65 -9.70 -3.01 3.26
C GLY A 65 -11.03 -3.53 2.73
N GLY A 66 -11.32 -3.28 1.45
CA GLY A 66 -12.50 -3.82 0.77
C GLY A 66 -12.46 -5.33 0.61
N ALA A 67 -11.33 -5.91 0.20
CA ALA A 67 -11.20 -7.35 0.02
C ALA A 67 -11.26 -8.11 1.36
N LEU A 68 -10.55 -7.64 2.39
CA LEU A 68 -10.61 -8.24 3.73
C LEU A 68 -12.01 -8.10 4.33
N GLY A 69 -12.65 -6.94 4.16
CA GLY A 69 -14.03 -6.72 4.55
C GLY A 69 -15.01 -7.62 3.79
N ALA A 70 -14.79 -7.85 2.50
CA ALA A 70 -15.62 -8.73 1.68
C ALA A 70 -15.51 -10.19 2.11
N LEU A 71 -14.30 -10.66 2.41
CA LEU A 71 -14.07 -12.03 2.87
C LEU A 71 -14.71 -12.26 4.25
N ALA A 72 -14.49 -11.34 5.19
CA ALA A 72 -15.08 -11.41 6.52
C ALA A 72 -16.61 -11.29 6.48
N GLY A 73 -17.14 -10.29 5.77
CA GLY A 73 -18.57 -10.07 5.61
C GLY A 73 -19.25 -11.19 4.82
N GLY A 74 -18.57 -11.77 3.84
CA GLY A 74 -19.07 -12.90 3.06
C GLY A 74 -19.15 -14.19 3.87
N ALA A 75 -18.15 -14.46 4.72
CA ALA A 75 -18.18 -15.60 5.64
C ALA A 75 -19.32 -15.48 6.67
N ILE A 76 -19.55 -14.28 7.21
CA ILE A 76 -20.65 -14.03 8.15
C ILE A 76 -22.02 -14.11 7.43
N GLY A 77 -22.12 -13.54 6.23
CA GLY A 77 -23.32 -13.61 5.41
C GLY A 77 -23.63 -15.04 4.94
N ALA A 78 -22.63 -15.88 4.74
CA ALA A 78 -22.83 -17.28 4.37
C ALA A 78 -23.54 -18.08 5.48
N ALA A 79 -23.31 -17.73 6.75
CA ALA A 79 -24.00 -18.37 7.88
C ALA A 79 -25.50 -18.01 7.95
N THR A 80 -25.92 -16.89 7.36
CA THR A 80 -27.31 -16.42 7.35
C THR A 80 -28.01 -16.61 6.00
N GLY A 81 -27.35 -17.24 5.02
CA GLY A 81 -27.89 -17.46 3.67
C GLY A 81 -27.74 -16.28 2.71
N HIS A 82 -26.97 -15.25 3.09
CA HIS A 82 -26.75 -14.02 2.34
C HIS A 82 -25.26 -13.68 2.19
N ALA A 83 -24.47 -14.63 1.68
CA ALA A 83 -23.03 -14.46 1.48
C ALA A 83 -22.68 -13.25 0.60
N GLY A 84 -23.40 -13.05 -0.52
CA GLY A 84 -23.17 -11.93 -1.42
C GLY A 84 -23.45 -10.58 -0.77
N THR A 85 -24.56 -10.47 -0.03
CA THR A 85 -24.94 -9.24 0.68
C THR A 85 -23.94 -8.92 1.80
N GLY A 86 -23.53 -9.93 2.57
CA GLY A 86 -22.55 -9.76 3.64
C GLY A 86 -21.18 -9.35 3.11
N ALA A 87 -20.73 -9.93 2.00
CA ALA A 87 -19.48 -9.54 1.35
C ALA A 87 -19.53 -8.10 0.84
N LEU A 88 -20.64 -7.67 0.24
CA LEU A 88 -20.77 -6.33 -0.32
C LEU A 88 -20.79 -5.26 0.79
N ILE A 89 -21.49 -5.53 1.89
CA ILE A 89 -21.52 -4.63 3.07
C ILE A 89 -20.12 -4.57 3.70
N GLY A 90 -19.47 -5.72 3.88
CA GLY A 90 -18.12 -5.78 4.43
C GLY A 90 -17.10 -5.07 3.55
N ALA A 91 -17.21 -5.19 2.22
CA ALA A 91 -16.37 -4.50 1.26
C ALA A 91 -16.57 -2.98 1.30
N ALA A 92 -17.83 -2.52 1.36
CA ALA A 92 -18.14 -1.09 1.45
C ALA A 92 -17.63 -0.48 2.76
N ALA A 93 -17.85 -1.16 3.88
CA ALA A 93 -17.37 -0.69 5.19
C ALA A 93 -15.84 -0.73 5.29
N GLY A 94 -15.21 -1.83 4.88
CA GLY A 94 -13.76 -1.98 4.93
C GLY A 94 -13.02 -1.10 3.92
N GLY A 95 -13.60 -0.91 2.73
CA GLY A 95 -13.04 -0.07 1.67
C GLY A 95 -13.15 1.43 1.96
N THR A 96 -14.25 1.89 2.58
CA THR A 96 -14.39 3.30 2.98
C THR A 96 -13.43 3.67 4.11
N LEU A 97 -13.33 2.83 5.14
CA LEU A 97 -12.39 3.04 6.24
C LEU A 97 -10.92 2.94 5.78
N GLY A 98 -10.60 1.98 4.92
CA GLY A 98 -9.25 1.84 4.33
C GLY A 98 -8.90 2.96 3.36
N GLY A 99 -9.87 3.46 2.59
CA GLY A 99 -9.69 4.56 1.64
C GLY A 99 -9.41 5.90 2.33
N VAL A 100 -10.17 6.25 3.38
CA VAL A 100 -9.95 7.53 4.09
C VAL A 100 -8.69 7.51 4.96
N ALA A 101 -8.36 6.35 5.57
CA ALA A 101 -7.11 6.20 6.33
C ALA A 101 -5.90 6.29 5.40
N GLY A 102 -5.95 5.63 4.24
CA GLY A 102 -4.90 5.68 3.23
C GLY A 102 -4.68 7.06 2.60
N ALA A 103 -5.74 7.87 2.45
CA ALA A 103 -5.64 9.20 1.85
C ALA A 103 -4.68 10.15 2.60
N SER A 104 -4.47 9.93 3.91
CA SER A 104 -3.52 10.71 4.72
C SER A 104 -2.05 10.31 4.53
N ALA A 105 -1.77 9.06 4.15
CA ALA A 105 -0.42 8.55 3.92
C ALA A 105 0.16 8.99 2.57
N ASP A 106 -0.69 9.19 1.57
CA ASP A 106 -0.30 9.49 0.18
C ASP A 106 0.45 10.82 0.01
N HIS A 107 0.26 11.76 0.93
CA HIS A 107 0.87 13.08 0.83
C HIS A 107 2.39 13.06 1.05
N HIS A 108 2.90 12.06 1.74
CA HIS A 108 4.33 11.87 1.94
C HIS A 108 4.95 11.14 0.76
N GLU A 109 4.30 10.09 0.28
CA GLU A 109 4.78 9.28 -0.82
C GLU A 109 4.71 10.04 -2.16
N TYR A 110 3.63 10.76 -2.43
CA TYR A 110 3.53 11.63 -3.61
C TYR A 110 4.58 12.75 -3.57
N ARG A 111 4.80 13.40 -2.41
CA ARG A 111 5.86 14.40 -2.27
C ARG A 111 7.24 13.79 -2.42
N GLN A 112 7.47 12.58 -1.93
CA GLN A 112 8.74 11.88 -2.10
C GLN A 112 8.97 11.45 -3.55
N ALA A 113 7.95 10.95 -4.24
CA ALA A 113 8.01 10.60 -5.66
C ALA A 113 8.26 11.85 -6.53
N VAL A 114 7.53 12.94 -6.29
CA VAL A 114 7.74 14.20 -7.00
C VAL A 114 9.11 14.80 -6.68
N ARG A 115 9.60 14.71 -5.42
CA ARG A 115 10.96 15.15 -5.06
C ARG A 115 12.03 14.26 -5.67
N ALA A 116 11.85 12.95 -5.70
CA ALA A 116 12.77 12.01 -6.32
C ALA A 116 12.86 12.24 -7.84
N ASP A 117 11.74 12.49 -8.50
CA ASP A 117 11.71 12.82 -9.92
C ASP A 117 12.23 14.23 -10.21
N ALA A 118 11.99 15.21 -9.33
CA ALA A 118 12.59 16.55 -9.44
C ALA A 118 14.10 16.50 -9.23
N GLN A 119 14.58 15.68 -8.29
CA GLN A 119 15.99 15.50 -8.00
C GLN A 119 16.70 14.69 -9.08
N ARG A 120 16.00 13.79 -9.79
CA ARG A 120 16.49 13.14 -11.02
C ARG A 120 16.59 14.11 -12.21
N ARG A 121 15.82 15.19 -12.21
CA ARG A 121 15.84 16.22 -13.27
C ARG A 121 16.86 17.33 -13.00
N ALA A 122 17.17 17.60 -11.73
CA ALA A 122 18.21 18.53 -11.34
C ALA A 122 19.59 17.89 -11.56
N MET A 123 20.30 18.33 -12.59
CA MET A 123 21.63 17.84 -12.89
C MET A 123 22.63 18.43 -11.89
N GLY A 124 23.39 17.57 -11.19
CA GLY A 124 24.45 17.99 -10.28
C GLY A 124 25.83 18.11 -10.96
N LEU A 125 26.81 18.72 -10.28
CA LEU A 125 28.21 18.76 -10.73
C LEU A 125 28.77 17.35 -10.96
N GLN A 126 28.36 16.40 -10.12
CA GLN A 126 28.77 15.00 -10.20
C GLN A 126 28.20 14.31 -11.45
N ASP A 127 27.01 14.68 -11.89
CA ASP A 127 26.42 14.14 -13.12
C ASP A 127 27.23 14.60 -14.33
N VAL A 128 27.65 15.86 -14.37
CA VAL A 128 28.52 16.38 -15.44
C VAL A 128 29.83 15.60 -15.51
N VAL A 129 30.46 15.35 -14.35
CA VAL A 129 31.67 14.50 -14.27
C VAL A 129 31.37 13.06 -14.69
N GLY A 130 30.20 12.52 -14.34
CA GLY A 130 29.76 11.19 -14.76
C GLY A 130 29.62 11.08 -16.28
N LEU A 131 29.00 12.06 -16.93
CA LEU A 131 28.85 12.13 -18.38
C LEU A 131 30.23 12.20 -19.06
N THR A 132 31.13 13.04 -18.54
CA THR A 132 32.52 13.12 -19.00
C THR A 132 33.26 11.79 -18.87
N LYS A 133 33.18 11.12 -17.70
CA LYS A 133 33.83 9.83 -17.46
C LYS A 133 33.27 8.71 -18.32
N SER A 134 32.01 8.80 -18.72
CA SER A 134 31.40 7.87 -19.68
C SER A 134 31.86 8.10 -21.13
N GLY A 135 32.72 9.10 -21.37
CA GLY A 135 33.26 9.41 -22.69
C GLY A 135 32.28 10.14 -23.61
N MET A 136 31.23 10.76 -23.06
CA MET A 136 30.31 11.56 -23.85
C MET A 136 31.03 12.79 -24.41
N SER A 137 30.64 13.19 -25.62
CA SER A 137 31.21 14.39 -26.23
C SER A 137 30.70 15.65 -25.54
N ASP A 138 31.52 16.71 -25.54
CA ASP A 138 31.17 17.99 -24.90
C ASP A 138 29.85 18.54 -25.39
N GLN A 139 29.56 18.39 -26.68
CA GLN A 139 28.31 18.88 -27.26
C GLN A 139 27.09 18.20 -26.64
N ILE A 140 27.19 16.91 -26.33
CA ILE A 140 26.11 16.18 -25.65
C ILE A 140 26.00 16.64 -24.20
N ILE A 141 27.12 16.82 -23.51
CA ILE A 141 27.14 17.31 -22.13
C ILE A 141 26.55 18.72 -22.04
N ILE A 142 26.95 19.62 -22.94
CA ILE A 142 26.42 20.99 -23.09
C ILE A 142 24.92 20.96 -23.39
N ASN A 143 24.47 20.11 -24.32
CA ASN A 143 23.04 19.97 -24.62
C ASN A 143 22.25 19.46 -23.41
N GLN A 144 22.81 18.52 -22.66
CA GLN A 144 22.20 17.96 -21.45
C GLN A 144 22.12 19.03 -20.34
N ILE A 145 23.15 19.86 -20.17
CA ILE A 145 23.16 21.04 -19.28
C ILE A 145 22.08 22.04 -19.70
N ASN A 146 21.94 22.33 -20.99
CA ASN A 146 20.94 23.26 -21.49
C ASN A 146 19.51 22.74 -21.29
N THR A 147 19.30 21.43 -21.40
CA THR A 147 17.99 20.79 -21.28
C THR A 147 17.60 20.53 -19.83
N SER A 148 18.56 20.40 -18.91
CA SER A 148 18.30 20.11 -17.48
C SER A 148 17.61 21.27 -16.75
N GLY A 149 17.69 22.49 -17.27
CA GLY A 149 17.10 23.67 -16.64
C GLY A 149 17.72 24.03 -15.28
N THR A 150 18.90 23.47 -14.95
CA THR A 150 19.58 23.70 -13.67
C THR A 150 20.60 24.84 -13.81
N ALA A 151 20.49 25.88 -12.98
CA ALA A 151 21.46 26.99 -12.98
C ALA A 151 22.67 26.65 -12.10
N PHE A 152 23.86 26.60 -12.71
CA PHE A 152 25.11 26.25 -12.03
C PHE A 152 25.89 27.50 -11.59
N HIS A 153 25.89 27.78 -10.29
CA HIS A 153 26.74 28.81 -9.70
C HIS A 153 28.08 28.22 -9.29
N LEU A 154 29.04 28.20 -10.21
CA LEU A 154 30.37 27.63 -9.95
C LEU A 154 31.27 28.66 -9.24
N SER A 155 31.83 28.26 -8.10
CA SER A 155 32.97 28.94 -7.45
C SER A 155 34.30 28.58 -8.14
N GLY A 156 35.36 29.35 -7.89
CA GLY A 156 36.68 29.07 -8.46
C GLY A 156 37.23 27.67 -8.11
N ALA A 157 36.93 27.18 -6.90
CA ALA A 157 37.31 25.84 -6.46
C ALA A 157 36.53 24.74 -7.21
N GLU A 158 35.26 24.98 -7.54
CA GLU A 158 34.44 24.02 -8.29
C GLU A 158 34.83 23.97 -9.77
N VAL A 159 35.20 25.12 -10.36
CA VAL A 159 35.78 25.18 -11.71
C VAL A 159 37.04 24.34 -11.78
N GLN A 160 37.95 24.51 -10.81
CA GLN A 160 39.18 23.72 -10.77
C GLN A 160 38.89 22.24 -10.54
N TRP A 161 37.97 21.90 -9.64
CA TRP A 161 37.57 20.51 -9.39
C TRP A 161 36.98 19.85 -10.64
N LEU A 162 36.15 20.57 -11.42
CA LEU A 162 35.60 20.07 -12.68
C LEU A 162 36.70 19.81 -13.71
N HIS A 163 37.62 20.76 -13.87
CA HIS A 163 38.77 20.63 -14.76
C HIS A 163 39.65 19.44 -14.36
N ASP A 164 39.97 19.29 -13.08
CA ASP A 164 40.77 18.17 -12.55
C ASP A 164 40.07 16.81 -12.72
N ASN A 165 38.74 16.80 -12.79
CA ASN A 165 37.94 15.61 -13.11
C ASN A 165 37.77 15.35 -14.61
N GLY A 166 38.46 16.11 -15.46
CA GLY A 166 38.50 15.93 -16.91
C GLY A 166 37.37 16.60 -17.68
N VAL A 167 36.57 17.44 -17.03
CA VAL A 167 35.55 18.24 -17.71
C VAL A 167 36.25 19.34 -18.51
N ARG A 168 36.00 19.40 -19.82
CA ARG A 168 36.67 20.36 -20.71
C ARG A 168 36.13 21.78 -20.48
N ASP A 169 36.99 22.78 -20.70
CA ASP A 169 36.68 24.20 -20.44
C ASP A 169 35.41 24.69 -21.13
N GLY A 170 35.14 24.23 -22.36
CA GLY A 170 33.92 24.60 -23.08
C GLY A 170 32.62 24.12 -22.41
N VAL A 171 32.68 23.02 -21.66
CA VAL A 171 31.55 22.55 -20.83
C VAL A 171 31.42 23.40 -19.58
N ILE A 172 32.53 23.74 -18.92
CA ILE A 172 32.55 24.59 -17.73
C ILE A 172 31.99 25.98 -18.06
N GLU A 173 32.38 26.54 -19.20
CA GLU A 173 31.84 27.81 -19.70
C GLU A 173 30.33 27.73 -19.95
N ALA A 174 29.84 26.64 -20.55
CA ALA A 174 28.41 26.42 -20.74
C ALA A 174 27.66 26.29 -19.39
N MET A 175 28.27 25.69 -18.37
CA MET A 175 27.70 25.64 -17.01
C MET A 175 27.60 27.05 -16.42
N GLN A 176 28.66 27.86 -16.50
CA GLN A 176 28.67 29.24 -16.03
C GLN A 176 27.67 30.12 -16.79
N ALA A 177 27.51 29.89 -18.10
CA ALA A 177 26.53 30.58 -18.92
C ALA A 177 25.09 30.34 -18.44
N THR A 178 24.83 29.21 -17.79
CA THR A 178 23.49 28.89 -17.29
C THR A 178 23.11 29.72 -16.06
N ALA A 179 24.06 30.06 -15.19
CA ALA A 179 23.81 31.00 -14.07
C ALA A 179 23.48 32.43 -14.54
N ASN A 180 23.98 32.81 -15.71
CA ASN A 180 23.70 34.12 -16.31
C ASN A 180 22.41 34.15 -17.15
N ARG A 181 21.66 33.03 -17.25
CA ARG A 181 20.38 33.03 -17.95
C ARG A 181 19.29 33.65 -17.07
N PRO A 182 18.57 34.68 -17.55
CA PRO A 182 17.42 35.21 -16.82
C PRO A 182 16.38 34.09 -16.66
N PRO A 183 15.77 33.93 -15.48
CA PRO A 183 14.75 32.92 -15.26
C PRO A 183 13.58 33.15 -16.23
N PRO A 184 12.97 32.10 -16.78
CA PRO A 184 11.78 32.25 -17.60
C PRO A 184 10.69 32.92 -16.75
N VAL A 185 10.21 34.09 -17.19
CA VAL A 185 9.06 34.75 -16.57
C VAL A 185 7.82 33.91 -16.84
N VAL A 186 7.43 33.10 -15.87
CA VAL A 186 6.14 32.40 -15.91
C VAL A 186 5.08 33.46 -15.62
N TYR A 187 4.42 33.97 -16.67
CA TYR A 187 3.20 34.73 -16.50
C TYR A 187 2.16 33.81 -15.87
N VAL A 188 1.99 33.88 -14.55
CA VAL A 188 0.82 33.34 -13.89
C VAL A 188 -0.35 34.16 -14.42
N ARG A 189 -1.11 33.60 -15.37
CA ARG A 189 -2.42 34.14 -15.69
C ARG A 189 -3.22 34.00 -14.40
N GLU A 190 -3.41 35.11 -13.69
CA GLU A 190 -4.32 35.19 -12.55
C GLU A 190 -5.66 34.67 -13.03
N GLN A 191 -5.98 33.44 -12.64
CA GLN A 191 -7.26 32.83 -12.99
C GLN A 191 -8.30 33.64 -12.22
N PRO A 192 -9.32 34.22 -12.89
CA PRO A 192 -10.35 34.95 -12.17
C PRO A 192 -10.96 34.01 -11.12
N GLU A 193 -10.92 34.44 -9.86
CA GLU A 193 -11.48 33.72 -8.74
C GLU A 193 -12.95 33.41 -9.06
N VAL A 194 -13.27 32.12 -9.22
CA VAL A 194 -14.65 31.69 -9.41
C VAL A 194 -15.34 31.89 -8.07
N VAL A 195 -15.98 33.05 -7.91
CA VAL A 195 -16.83 33.36 -6.76
C VAL A 195 -17.98 32.35 -6.78
N TYR A 196 -17.91 31.34 -5.91
CA TYR A 196 -19.02 30.45 -5.65
C TYR A 196 -20.13 31.27 -4.97
N VAL A 197 -21.18 31.57 -5.72
CA VAL A 197 -22.43 32.06 -5.12
C VAL A 197 -23.02 30.87 -4.37
N GLU A 198 -22.97 30.94 -3.04
CA GLU A 198 -23.67 29.99 -2.17
C GLU A 198 -25.18 30.07 -2.51
N PRO A 199 -25.82 28.95 -2.90
CA PRO A 199 -27.25 28.97 -3.20
C PRO A 199 -28.01 29.41 -1.93
N PRO A 200 -28.95 30.36 -2.03
CA PRO A 200 -29.65 30.87 -0.86
C PRO A 200 -30.34 29.71 -0.13
N PRO A 201 -30.30 29.71 1.21
CA PRO A 201 -30.90 28.64 1.99
C PRO A 201 -32.38 28.50 1.61
N PRO A 202 -32.89 27.26 1.45
CA PRO A 202 -34.28 27.05 1.10
C PRO A 202 -35.18 27.72 2.15
N ILE A 203 -36.02 28.65 1.70
CA ILE A 203 -37.04 29.27 2.55
C ILE A 203 -38.05 28.17 2.89
N GLY A 204 -37.98 27.65 4.12
CA GLY A 204 -38.96 26.71 4.64
C GLY A 204 -40.31 27.43 4.81
N VAL A 205 -41.20 27.31 3.83
CA VAL A 205 -42.57 27.83 3.95
C VAL A 205 -43.37 26.86 4.82
N GLY A 206 -43.43 27.14 6.12
CA GLY A 206 -44.34 26.46 7.04
C GLY A 206 -45.78 26.94 6.82
N ILE A 207 -46.61 26.14 6.16
CA ILE A 207 -48.06 26.33 6.13
C ILE A 207 -48.65 25.96 7.49
N VAL A 208 -49.04 26.95 8.30
CA VAL A 208 -49.73 26.74 9.58
C VAL A 208 -51.22 26.60 9.31
N PHE A 209 -51.74 25.38 9.39
CA PHE A 209 -53.19 25.14 9.38
C PHE A 209 -53.82 25.60 10.70
N HIS A 210 -54.55 26.71 10.68
CA HIS A 210 -55.42 27.11 11.78
C HIS A 210 -56.76 26.38 11.67
N GLY A 211 -56.94 25.33 12.48
CA GLY A 211 -58.22 24.65 12.66
C GLY A 211 -59.22 25.52 13.40
N ARG A 212 -60.29 25.90 12.71
CA ARG A 212 -61.46 26.63 13.22
C ARG A 212 -62.32 25.66 14.04
N ARG A 213 -62.59 25.97 15.31
CA ARG A 213 -63.70 25.36 16.07
C ARG A 213 -64.98 26.15 15.83
#